data_AF-A0AAN9T1V5-F1
#
_entry.id   AF-A0AAN9T1V5-F1
#
_cell.length_a   1.000
_cell.length_b   1.000
_cell.length_c   1.000
_cell.angle_alpha   90.00
_cell.angle_beta   90.00
_cell.angle_gamma   90.00
#
_symmetry.space_group_name_H-M   'P 1'
#
loop_
_entity.id
_entity.type
_entity.pdbx_description
1 polymer ?
#
loop_
_entity_poly.entity_id
_entity_poly.type
_entity_poly.pdbx_seq_one_letter_code
_entity_poly.pdbx_strand_id
1 'polypeptide(L)'
;MVVSSTCHFLVLLSLLVVLFLGVEGKIPEACQRYECPSYTVTETGNDYEIRSYDSPVWISTSPINDTSAIRATETGFHRLFLYVSGNNTFKKAIKMTSPVTSEVSNSGGSSSIIQVAALKASLAGTKWSSTPKSYIVGQYNAPFELYNRVNEIGFLYP
;
A
#
# COMPACT_ATOMS: atom_id res chain seq x y z
N MET A 1 12.39 -32.30 -43.94
CA MET A 1 11.16 -32.12 -43.13
C MET A 1 11.56 -32.17 -41.64
N VAL A 2 12.25 -31.14 -41.12
CA VAL A 2 12.75 -31.11 -39.72
C VAL A 2 12.47 -29.76 -39.03
N VAL A 3 12.04 -28.74 -39.79
CA VAL A 3 11.89 -27.35 -39.32
C VAL A 3 10.59 -27.12 -38.52
N SER A 4 9.55 -27.93 -38.75
CA SER A 4 8.24 -27.75 -38.10
C SER A 4 8.21 -28.22 -36.64
N SER A 5 8.97 -29.27 -36.31
CA SER A 5 8.97 -29.86 -34.96
C SER A 5 9.77 -29.04 -33.94
N THR A 6 10.84 -28.36 -34.37
CA THR A 6 11.67 -27.52 -33.50
C THR A 6 10.98 -26.20 -33.14
N CYS A 7 10.16 -25.66 -34.04
CA CYS A 7 9.38 -24.43 -33.80
C CYS A 7 8.29 -24.64 -32.74
N HIS A 8 7.56 -25.77 -32.78
CA HIS A 8 6.57 -26.09 -31.74
C HIS A 8 7.19 -26.31 -30.36
N PHE A 9 8.37 -26.92 -30.30
CA PHE A 9 9.09 -27.13 -29.04
C PHE A 9 9.55 -25.80 -28.42
N LEU A 10 10.01 -24.85 -29.24
CA LEU A 10 10.41 -23.51 -28.80
C LEU A 10 9.22 -22.66 -28.33
N VAL A 11 8.05 -22.78 -28.97
CA VAL A 11 6.81 -22.09 -28.56
C VAL A 11 6.25 -22.66 -27.25
N LEU A 12 6.32 -23.98 -27.04
CA LEU A 12 5.91 -24.60 -25.78
C LEU A 12 6.88 -24.25 -24.64
N LEU A 13 8.19 -24.19 -24.91
CA LEU A 13 9.19 -23.80 -23.92
C LEU A 13 9.03 -22.32 -23.52
N SER A 14 8.71 -21.42 -24.45
CA SER A 14 8.46 -20.02 -24.14
C SER A 14 7.16 -19.81 -23.35
N LEU A 15 6.08 -20.54 -23.67
CA LEU A 15 4.84 -20.50 -22.87
C LEU A 15 5.08 -21.00 -21.43
N LEU A 16 5.92 -22.02 -21.26
CA LEU A 16 6.29 -22.54 -19.95
C LEU A 16 7.11 -21.52 -19.14
N VAL A 17 8.01 -20.78 -19.77
CA VAL A 17 8.78 -19.70 -19.13
C VAL A 17 7.87 -18.55 -18.67
N VAL A 18 6.84 -18.19 -19.45
CA VAL A 18 5.88 -17.14 -19.06
C VAL A 18 5.02 -17.56 -17.85
N LEU A 19 4.72 -18.85 -17.69
CA LEU A 19 4.04 -19.38 -16.50
C LEU A 19 4.91 -19.32 -15.22
N PHE A 20 6.24 -19.38 -15.35
CA PHE A 20 7.18 -19.27 -14.21
C PHE A 20 7.62 -17.83 -13.91
N LEU A 21 7.35 -16.87 -14.80
CA LEU A 21 7.57 -15.43 -14.58
C LEU A 21 6.31 -14.74 -14.04
N GLY A 22 5.50 -15.45 -13.24
CA GLY A 22 4.50 -14.79 -12.42
C GLY A 22 5.22 -13.80 -11.51
N VAL A 23 4.99 -12.49 -11.71
CA VAL A 23 5.32 -11.48 -10.70
C VAL A 23 4.38 -11.74 -9.53
N GLU A 24 4.80 -12.63 -8.64
CA GLU A 24 4.05 -12.94 -7.44
C GLU A 24 4.26 -11.77 -6.47
N GLY A 25 3.29 -10.85 -6.46
CA GLY A 25 3.24 -9.78 -5.47
C GLY A 25 3.27 -10.42 -4.08
N LYS A 26 4.39 -10.28 -3.35
CA LYS A 26 4.52 -10.86 -2.02
C LYS A 26 3.47 -10.23 -1.09
N ILE A 27 2.47 -11.01 -0.71
CA ILE A 27 1.48 -10.61 0.29
C ILE A 27 2.22 -10.25 1.59
N PRO A 28 2.03 -9.04 2.15
CA PRO A 28 2.67 -8.66 3.41
C PRO A 28 2.32 -9.65 4.53
N GLU A 29 3.29 -10.00 5.38
CA GLU A 29 3.08 -10.93 6.51
C GLU A 29 1.89 -10.51 7.39
N ALA A 30 1.70 -9.20 7.58
CA ALA A 30 0.59 -8.67 8.34
C ALA A 30 -0.79 -9.09 7.77
N CYS A 31 -0.92 -9.22 6.45
CA CYS A 31 -2.16 -9.69 5.81
C CYS A 31 -2.38 -11.20 5.93
N GLN A 32 -1.40 -11.96 6.43
CA GLN A 32 -1.60 -13.35 6.82
C GLN A 32 -2.19 -13.47 8.23
N ARG A 33 -1.99 -12.44 9.07
CA ARG A 33 -2.41 -12.41 10.48
C ARG A 33 -3.69 -11.61 10.71
N TYR A 34 -3.88 -10.53 9.95
CA TYR A 34 -5.00 -9.60 10.09
C TYR A 34 -5.75 -9.48 8.77
N GLU A 35 -7.04 -9.16 8.87
CA GLU A 35 -7.84 -8.80 7.69
C GLU A 35 -7.25 -7.57 7.00
N CYS A 36 -7.08 -7.67 5.68
CA CYS A 36 -6.60 -6.60 4.82
C CYS A 36 -7.68 -6.18 3.80
N PRO A 37 -7.72 -4.90 3.40
CA PRO A 37 -8.68 -4.45 2.40
C PRO A 37 -8.45 -5.15 1.06
N SER A 38 -9.52 -5.67 0.48
CA SER A 38 -9.48 -6.24 -0.87
C SER A 38 -9.33 -5.15 -1.92
N TYR A 39 -8.50 -5.42 -2.91
CA TYR A 39 -8.32 -4.55 -4.07
C TYR A 39 -8.09 -5.37 -5.32
N THR A 40 -8.34 -4.74 -6.47
CA THR A 40 -7.93 -5.24 -7.78
C THR A 40 -6.81 -4.37 -8.31
N VAL A 41 -5.78 -4.99 -8.88
CA VAL A 41 -4.72 -4.25 -9.59
C VAL A 41 -5.24 -3.96 -11.00
N THR A 42 -5.44 -2.69 -11.31
CA THR A 42 -5.96 -2.25 -12.62
C THR A 42 -4.84 -1.99 -13.61
N GLU A 43 -3.69 -1.52 -13.14
CA GLU A 43 -2.49 -1.28 -13.95
C GLU A 43 -1.23 -1.60 -13.14
N THR A 44 -0.24 -2.16 -13.80
CA THR A 44 1.09 -2.44 -13.23
C THR A 44 2.13 -1.67 -14.03
N GLY A 45 2.87 -0.80 -13.34
CA GLY A 45 4.05 -0.13 -13.88
C GLY A 45 5.32 -0.93 -13.60
N ASN A 46 6.48 -0.32 -13.84
CA ASN A 46 7.77 -0.96 -13.57
C ASN A 46 8.00 -1.20 -12.07
N ASP A 47 7.55 -0.26 -11.24
CA ASP A 47 7.83 -0.17 -9.81
C ASP A 47 6.64 0.40 -9.01
N TYR A 48 5.45 0.39 -9.60
CA TYR A 48 4.20 0.81 -8.95
C TYR A 48 3.02 -0.04 -9.43
N GLU A 49 1.94 -0.01 -8.65
CA GLU A 49 0.65 -0.59 -9.01
C GLU A 49 -0.44 0.47 -8.85
N ILE A 50 -1.44 0.42 -9.72
CA ILE A 50 -2.70 1.13 -9.54
C ILE A 50 -3.69 0.13 -8.98
N ARG A 51 -4.20 0.41 -7.78
CA ARG A 51 -5.11 -0.45 -7.04
C ARG A 51 -6.48 0.20 -6.94
N SER A 52 -7.52 -0.53 -7.32
CA SER A 52 -8.92 -0.15 -7.08
C SER A 52 -9.43 -0.90 -5.85
N TYR A 53 -9.90 -0.14 -4.85
CA TYR A 53 -10.44 -0.69 -3.61
C TYR A 53 -11.98 -0.66 -3.65
N ASP A 54 -12.59 -1.79 -3.31
CA ASP A 54 -14.05 -1.94 -3.30
C ASP A 54 -14.68 -1.29 -2.05
N SER A 55 -14.75 0.04 -2.06
CA SER A 55 -15.40 0.90 -1.05
C SER A 55 -15.20 0.47 0.42
N PRO A 56 -13.94 0.39 0.91
CA PRO A 56 -13.66 0.06 2.31
C PRO A 56 -14.18 1.14 3.26
N VAL A 57 -14.72 0.72 4.40
CA VAL A 57 -15.09 1.64 5.50
C VAL A 57 -13.89 1.84 6.40
N TRP A 58 -13.45 3.09 6.55
CA TRP A 58 -12.34 3.48 7.42
C TRP A 58 -12.84 4.24 8.64
N ILE A 59 -12.19 4.02 9.78
CA ILE A 59 -12.36 4.82 10.99
C ILE A 59 -11.11 5.66 11.16
N SER A 60 -11.29 6.98 11.25
CA SER A 60 -10.19 7.93 11.26
C SER A 60 -10.24 8.82 12.50
N THR A 61 -9.08 9.34 12.91
CA THR A 61 -9.00 10.39 13.92
C THR A 61 -9.14 11.77 13.28
N SER A 62 -9.39 12.80 14.11
CA SER A 62 -9.15 14.17 13.68
C SER A 62 -7.68 14.37 13.25
N PRO A 63 -7.40 15.30 12.32
CA PRO A 63 -6.04 15.61 11.91
C PRO A 63 -5.14 15.97 13.08
N ILE A 64 -3.89 15.50 13.03
CA ILE A 64 -2.88 15.75 14.06
C ILE A 64 -1.83 16.69 13.46
N ASN A 65 -1.70 17.88 14.05
CA ASN A 65 -0.69 18.85 13.65
C ASN A 65 0.60 18.60 14.43
N ASP A 66 1.52 17.85 13.82
CA ASP A 66 2.86 17.56 14.34
C ASP A 66 3.86 17.64 13.18
N THR A 67 5.07 18.10 13.46
CA THR A 67 6.15 18.15 12.46
C THR A 67 6.78 16.78 12.22
N SER A 68 6.61 15.82 13.14
CA SER A 68 7.06 14.44 13.01
C SER A 68 5.93 13.51 12.59
N ALA A 69 5.99 13.01 11.36
CA ALA A 69 5.04 12.03 10.84
C ALA A 69 4.97 10.76 11.71
N ILE A 70 6.10 10.34 12.31
CA ILE A 70 6.16 9.17 13.19
C ILE A 70 5.35 9.42 14.46
N ARG A 71 5.57 10.55 15.14
CA ARG A 71 4.83 10.90 16.36
C ARG A 71 3.34 11.14 16.11
N ALA A 72 3.02 11.81 15.00
CA ALA A 72 1.64 12.01 14.57
C ALA A 72 0.94 10.66 14.39
N THR A 73 1.61 9.73 13.72
CA THR A 73 1.12 8.38 13.48
C THR A 73 0.93 7.60 14.77
N GLU A 74 1.91 7.60 15.69
CA GLU A 74 1.79 6.92 16.98
C GLU A 74 0.64 7.47 17.81
N THR A 75 0.47 8.80 17.83
CA THR A 75 -0.63 9.46 18.53
C THR A 75 -1.99 9.09 17.93
N GLY A 76 -2.11 9.12 16.60
CA GLY A 76 -3.33 8.75 15.89
C GLY A 76 -3.67 7.27 16.09
N PHE A 77 -2.69 6.39 15.94
CA PHE A 77 -2.86 4.98 16.17
C PHE A 77 -3.29 4.67 17.60
N HIS A 78 -2.69 5.31 18.62
CA HIS A 78 -3.09 5.06 20.00
C HIS A 78 -4.57 5.37 20.24
N ARG A 79 -5.09 6.46 19.64
CA ARG A 79 -6.52 6.79 19.69
C ARG A 79 -7.38 5.70 19.05
N LEU A 80 -7.00 5.25 17.85
CA LEU A 80 -7.69 4.17 17.14
C LEU A 80 -7.64 2.86 17.93
N PHE A 81 -6.49 2.51 18.49
CA PHE A 81 -6.27 1.32 19.30
C PHE A 81 -7.19 1.29 20.52
N LEU A 82 -7.31 2.41 21.26
CA LEU A 82 -8.26 2.51 22.36
C LEU A 82 -9.70 2.29 21.90
N TYR A 83 -10.09 2.93 20.78
CA TYR A 83 -11.43 2.80 20.22
C TYR A 83 -11.76 1.34 19.86
N VAL A 84 -10.90 0.66 19.10
CA VAL A 84 -11.10 -0.74 18.69
C VAL A 84 -10.94 -1.72 19.86
N SER A 85 -10.23 -1.34 20.93
CA SER A 85 -10.15 -2.13 22.17
C SER A 85 -11.40 -2.02 23.05
N GLY A 86 -12.43 -1.28 22.63
CA GLY A 86 -13.68 -1.14 23.36
C GLY A 86 -13.90 0.23 24.00
N ASN A 87 -13.03 1.21 23.79
CA ASN A 87 -13.29 2.60 24.16
C ASN A 87 -14.18 3.30 23.13
N ASN A 88 -15.33 2.67 22.82
CA ASN A 88 -16.40 3.21 22.00
C ASN A 88 -17.71 3.17 22.81
N THR A 89 -18.76 3.83 22.30
CA THR A 89 -20.07 3.95 22.96
C THR A 89 -20.70 2.59 23.27
N PHE A 90 -20.41 1.58 22.45
CA PHE A 90 -20.96 0.22 22.60
C PHE A 90 -20.12 -0.70 23.50
N LYS A 91 -18.95 -0.24 23.98
CA LYS A 91 -18.00 -1.05 24.77
C LYS A 91 -17.61 -2.37 24.08
N LYS A 92 -17.55 -2.37 22.74
CA LYS A 92 -17.24 -3.56 21.94
C LYS A 92 -15.82 -3.52 21.41
N ALA A 93 -15.10 -4.61 21.58
CA ALA A 93 -13.84 -4.81 20.87
C ALA A 93 -14.11 -5.06 19.37
N ILE A 94 -13.32 -4.42 18.52
CA ILE A 94 -13.27 -4.62 17.07
C ILE A 94 -11.92 -5.26 16.76
N LYS A 95 -11.89 -6.27 15.91
CA LYS A 95 -10.65 -6.96 15.55
C LYS A 95 -9.70 -5.98 14.84
N MET A 96 -8.42 -6.06 15.16
CA MET A 96 -7.37 -5.32 14.46
C MET A 96 -7.31 -5.77 12.99
N THR A 97 -7.09 -4.80 12.10
CA THR A 97 -6.90 -4.99 10.66
C THR A 97 -5.55 -4.39 10.23
N SER A 98 -5.14 -4.68 9.01
CA SER A 98 -3.91 -4.16 8.41
C SER A 98 -4.17 -3.66 6.98
N PRO A 99 -3.40 -2.70 6.44
CA PRO A 99 -2.46 -1.84 7.14
C PRO A 99 -3.15 -0.75 7.97
N VAL A 100 -2.41 -0.14 8.89
CA VAL A 100 -2.79 1.17 9.46
C VAL A 100 -2.33 2.24 8.50
N THR A 101 -3.25 3.08 8.04
CA THR A 101 -2.94 4.14 7.06
C THR A 101 -2.84 5.50 7.73
N SER A 102 -1.85 6.28 7.32
CA SER A 102 -1.73 7.69 7.70
C SER A 102 -1.74 8.58 6.45
N GLU A 103 -2.68 9.51 6.39
CA GLU A 103 -2.69 10.55 5.36
C GLU A 103 -1.83 11.73 5.80
N VAL A 104 -0.88 12.12 4.95
CA VAL A 104 0.06 13.21 5.21
C VAL A 104 -0.20 14.33 4.22
N SER A 105 -0.60 15.49 4.73
CA SER A 105 -0.79 16.71 3.95
C SER A 105 0.54 17.22 3.40
N ASN A 106 0.58 17.55 2.10
CA ASN A 106 1.78 18.06 1.44
C ASN A 106 2.01 19.57 1.70
N SER A 107 1.46 20.13 2.78
CA SER A 107 1.50 21.58 3.05
C SER A 107 2.78 21.98 3.81
N GLY A 108 3.85 22.24 3.08
CA GLY A 108 4.87 23.22 3.51
C GLY A 108 6.12 22.73 4.23
N GLY A 109 6.35 21.42 4.34
CA GLY A 109 7.65 20.86 4.75
C GLY A 109 8.11 19.87 3.70
N SER A 110 9.35 19.99 3.22
CA SER A 110 9.95 19.14 2.18
C SER A 110 9.44 17.70 2.26
N SER A 111 8.56 17.31 1.32
CA SER A 111 8.23 15.92 1.04
C SER A 111 9.45 15.25 0.39
N SER A 112 10.56 15.23 1.13
CA SER A 112 11.79 14.50 0.83
C SER A 112 11.77 13.15 1.56
N ILE A 113 10.59 12.52 1.65
CA ILE A 113 10.55 11.08 1.87
C ILE A 113 10.94 10.47 0.53
N ILE A 114 12.12 9.82 0.50
CA ILE A 114 12.71 9.24 -0.72
C ILE A 114 11.71 8.38 -1.47
N GLN A 115 10.85 7.65 -0.76
CA GLN A 115 9.81 6.80 -1.35
C GLN A 115 8.71 7.59 -2.09
N VAL A 116 8.30 8.76 -1.58
CA VAL A 116 7.33 9.64 -2.27
C VAL A 116 7.95 10.21 -3.54
N ALA A 117 9.22 10.62 -3.48
CA ALA A 117 9.95 11.11 -4.65
C ALA A 117 10.15 10.00 -5.70
N ALA A 118 10.48 8.78 -5.25
CA ALA A 118 10.59 7.62 -6.11
C ALA A 118 9.26 7.35 -6.83
N LEU A 119 8.14 7.22 -6.09
CA LEU A 119 6.82 6.99 -6.70
C LEU A 119 6.43 8.11 -7.68
N LYS A 120 6.74 9.37 -7.39
CA LYS A 120 6.52 10.47 -8.34
C LYS A 120 7.32 10.31 -9.63
N ALA A 121 8.57 9.86 -9.52
CA ALA A 121 9.42 9.60 -10.69
C ALA A 121 8.88 8.43 -11.50
N SER A 122 8.41 7.36 -10.86
CA SER A 122 7.78 6.19 -11.46
C SER A 122 6.53 6.53 -12.27
N LEU A 123 5.73 7.49 -11.76
CA LEU A 123 4.49 7.93 -12.39
C LEU A 123 4.71 9.00 -13.48
N ALA A 124 5.93 9.52 -13.65
CA ALA A 124 6.20 10.58 -14.61
C ALA A 124 5.91 10.14 -16.05
N GLY A 125 5.18 10.97 -16.80
CA GLY A 125 4.76 10.67 -18.18
C GLY A 125 3.57 9.72 -18.30
N THR A 126 3.04 9.20 -17.20
CA THR A 126 1.82 8.40 -17.17
C THR A 126 0.59 9.29 -17.01
N LYS A 127 -0.61 8.77 -17.26
CA LYS A 127 -1.87 9.49 -16.98
C LYS A 127 -2.10 9.77 -15.48
N TRP A 128 -1.34 9.11 -14.60
CA TRP A 128 -1.40 9.23 -13.15
C TRP A 128 -0.39 10.24 -12.58
N SER A 129 0.34 10.97 -13.44
CA SER A 129 1.40 11.88 -13.02
C SER A 129 0.94 13.15 -12.31
N SER A 130 -0.36 13.32 -12.02
CA SER A 130 -0.87 14.50 -11.32
C SER A 130 -0.32 14.56 -9.89
N THR A 131 -0.02 15.77 -9.41
CA THR A 131 0.53 15.94 -8.07
C THR A 131 -0.60 15.85 -7.04
N PRO A 132 -0.60 14.86 -6.15
CA PRO A 132 -1.64 14.73 -5.15
C PRO A 132 -1.44 15.78 -4.03
N LYS A 133 -2.55 16.19 -3.39
CA LYS A 133 -2.53 17.14 -2.27
C LYS A 133 -1.97 16.52 -0.99
N SER A 134 -2.08 15.21 -0.86
CA SER A 134 -1.63 14.40 0.26
C SER A 134 -1.12 13.06 -0.27
N TYR A 135 -0.45 12.30 0.58
CA TYR A 135 -0.10 10.90 0.30
C TYR A 135 -0.44 10.04 1.51
N ILE A 136 -0.65 8.75 1.25
CA ILE A 136 -0.90 7.75 2.29
C ILE A 136 0.40 7.00 2.56
N VAL A 137 0.65 6.72 3.83
CA VAL A 137 1.61 5.72 4.27
C VAL A 137 0.83 4.53 4.84
N GLY A 138 0.83 3.41 4.13
CA GLY A 138 0.27 2.14 4.59
C GLY A 138 1.30 1.38 5.41
N GLN A 139 1.02 1.16 6.69
CA GLN A 139 1.97 0.58 7.64
C GLN A 139 1.52 -0.83 8.03
N TYR A 140 2.21 -1.84 7.49
CA TYR A 140 1.86 -3.24 7.73
C TYR A 140 2.35 -3.74 9.08
N ASN A 141 3.53 -3.28 9.51
CA ASN A 141 4.19 -3.73 10.74
C ASN A 141 4.21 -2.68 11.86
N ALA A 142 3.92 -1.42 11.54
CA ALA A 142 3.86 -0.34 12.53
C ALA A 142 2.47 -0.31 13.22
N PRO A 143 2.38 0.17 14.47
CA PRO A 143 3.46 0.69 15.33
C PRO A 143 4.05 -0.33 16.29
N PHE A 144 3.73 -1.62 16.14
CA PHE A 144 4.24 -2.66 17.03
C PHE A 144 5.70 -3.01 16.78
N GLU A 145 6.23 -2.71 15.58
CA GLU A 145 7.63 -2.90 15.22
C GLU A 145 8.33 -1.55 14.95
N LEU A 146 9.49 -1.34 15.59
CA LEU A 146 10.32 -0.15 15.44
C LEU A 146 11.45 -0.31 14.42
N TYR A 147 11.81 -1.55 14.07
CA TYR A 147 12.89 -1.90 13.13
C TYR A 147 12.32 -2.64 11.92
N ASN A 148 12.94 -2.48 10.75
CA ASN A 148 12.53 -3.13 9.48
C ASN A 148 11.07 -2.91 9.07
N ARG A 149 10.52 -1.72 9.34
CA ARG A 149 9.13 -1.39 8.99
C ARG A 149 8.91 -1.49 7.48
N VAL A 150 7.92 -2.29 7.11
CA VAL A 150 7.41 -2.38 5.75
C VAL A 150 6.27 -1.37 5.60
N ASN A 151 6.55 -0.32 4.84
CA ASN A 151 5.57 0.72 4.51
C ASN A 151 5.37 0.77 3.00
N GLU A 152 4.14 1.05 2.57
CA GLU A 152 3.81 1.43 1.20
C GLU A 152 3.42 2.91 1.13
N ILE A 153 3.78 3.57 0.04
CA ILE A 153 3.34 4.93 -0.26
C ILE A 153 2.25 4.85 -1.32
N GLY A 154 1.12 5.50 -1.06
CA GLY A 154 0.00 5.58 -1.99
C GLY A 154 -0.41 7.01 -2.29
N PHE A 155 -0.88 7.25 -3.51
CA PHE A 155 -1.57 8.48 -3.89
C PHE A 155 -3.05 8.16 -4.11
N LEU A 156 -3.92 9.01 -3.57
CA LEU A 156 -5.35 8.90 -3.79
C LEU A 156 -5.75 9.70 -5.04
N TYR A 157 -6.50 9.04 -5.92
CA TYR A 157 -7.12 9.65 -7.07
C TYR A 157 -8.64 9.59 -6.89
N PRO A 158 -9.38 10.67 -7.23
CA PRO A 158 -10.84 10.69 -7.16
C PRO A 158 -11.49 9.83 -8.25
#